data_AF-A0A9P8MAG1-F1
#
_entry.id   AF-A0A9P8MAG1-F1
#
_cell.length_a   1.000
_cell.length_b   1.000
_cell.length_c   1.000
_cell.angle_alpha   90.00
_cell.angle_beta   90.00
_cell.angle_gamma   90.00
#
_symmetry.space_group_name_H-M   'P 1'
#
loop_
_entity.id
_entity.type
_entity.pdbx_description
1 polymer ?
#
loop_
_entity_poly.entity_id
_entity_poly.type
_entity_poly.pdbx_seq_one_letter_code
_entity_poly.pdbx_strand_id
1 'polypeptide(L)'
;MSLYTSAVVPRPPTLLKSTLLTSAVLASLAALALATLPSSEPVEFACGNPLPSKEFLDTSSKLRAAEHSLTSQGELAAAEIVIDTHVHIVAASNTADSGYASASASLWILDNRTQTRPPPSRDTINATWSSGVEEEAMKKALRRGRYRDLNLYFSKHPMGRFGVLGYCALLRWAPRGSDAFDSDGWARG
;
A
#
# COMPACT_ATOMS: atom_id res chain seq x y z
N MET A 1 -95.85 -26.10 -22.75
CA MET A 1 -96.02 -25.61 -24.12
C MET A 1 -95.72 -24.12 -24.13
N SER A 2 -94.50 -23.74 -24.54
CA SER A 2 -94.20 -22.42 -25.13
C SER A 2 -92.88 -22.55 -25.86
N LEU A 3 -92.94 -22.35 -27.18
CA LEU A 3 -91.86 -22.41 -28.17
C LEU A 3 -91.27 -21.00 -28.38
N TYR A 4 -90.23 -20.95 -29.22
CA TYR A 4 -89.53 -19.80 -29.84
C TYR A 4 -88.35 -19.23 -29.03
N THR A 5 -87.15 -18.96 -29.57
CA THR A 5 -86.56 -19.14 -30.91
C THR A 5 -85.03 -18.93 -30.82
N SER A 6 -84.28 -19.61 -31.70
CA SER A 6 -82.82 -19.46 -31.91
C SER A 6 -82.36 -18.03 -32.22
N ALA A 7 -81.17 -17.67 -31.73
CA ALA A 7 -80.33 -16.65 -32.33
C ALA A 7 -78.85 -17.08 -32.32
N VAL A 8 -78.18 -16.78 -33.43
CA VAL A 8 -76.83 -17.18 -33.86
C VAL A 8 -75.82 -16.06 -33.56
N VAL A 9 -74.69 -16.40 -32.90
CA VAL A 9 -73.29 -15.86 -33.03
C VAL A 9 -73.06 -14.37 -32.65
N PRO A 10 -72.04 -13.99 -31.82
CA PRO A 10 -70.64 -14.03 -32.25
C PRO A 10 -69.59 -14.51 -31.24
N ARG A 11 -68.52 -15.08 -31.82
CA ARG A 11 -67.25 -15.45 -31.18
C ARG A 11 -66.53 -14.15 -30.74
N PRO A 12 -66.18 -13.96 -29.45
CA PRO A 12 -65.48 -12.75 -29.03
C PRO A 12 -64.01 -12.72 -29.52
N PRO A 13 -63.46 -11.52 -29.75
CA PRO A 13 -62.20 -11.31 -30.44
C PRO A 13 -60.97 -11.63 -29.59
N THR A 14 -60.01 -12.29 -30.25
CA THR A 14 -58.56 -12.11 -30.17
C THR A 14 -58.00 -11.26 -29.00
N LEU A 15 -57.59 -11.95 -27.93
CA LEU A 15 -56.19 -12.08 -27.48
C LEU A 15 -55.17 -11.06 -28.07
N LEU A 16 -55.25 -9.78 -27.70
CA LEU A 16 -54.24 -8.79 -28.13
C LEU A 16 -54.13 -7.56 -27.20
N LYS A 17 -54.08 -7.75 -25.87
CA LYS A 17 -53.85 -6.61 -24.95
C LYS A 17 -52.88 -6.87 -23.78
N SER A 18 -52.35 -8.08 -23.59
CA SER A 18 -51.47 -8.37 -22.43
C SER A 18 -49.97 -8.34 -22.71
N THR A 19 -49.53 -8.15 -23.94
CA THR A 19 -48.10 -8.27 -24.31
C THR A 19 -47.33 -6.95 -24.42
N LEU A 20 -47.97 -5.79 -24.25
CA LEU A 20 -47.29 -4.48 -24.39
C LEU A 20 -46.93 -3.81 -23.05
N LEU A 21 -47.42 -4.31 -21.91
CA LEU A 21 -47.17 -3.70 -20.59
C LEU A 21 -46.04 -4.37 -19.79
N THR A 22 -45.54 -5.53 -20.22
CA THR A 22 -44.44 -6.24 -19.55
C THR A 22 -43.05 -5.87 -20.08
N SER A 23 -42.95 -5.14 -21.21
CA SER A 23 -41.65 -4.80 -21.80
C SER A 23 -41.03 -3.49 -21.30
N ALA A 24 -41.76 -2.65 -20.55
CA ALA A 24 -41.27 -1.35 -20.11
C ALA A 24 -40.63 -1.36 -18.70
N VAL A 25 -40.82 -2.41 -17.91
CA VAL A 25 -40.29 -2.47 -16.53
C VAL A 25 -38.91 -3.16 -16.46
N LEU A 26 -38.57 -4.02 -17.42
CA LEU A 26 -37.27 -4.70 -17.45
C LEU A 26 -36.13 -3.84 -18.03
N ALA A 27 -36.43 -2.80 -18.80
CA ALA A 27 -35.41 -1.89 -19.35
C ALA A 27 -34.85 -0.91 -18.30
N SER A 28 -35.57 -0.68 -17.20
CA SER A 28 -35.25 0.36 -16.22
C SER A 28 -34.32 -0.09 -15.09
N LEU A 29 -34.09 -1.41 -14.91
CA LEU A 29 -33.13 -1.92 -13.91
C LEU A 29 -31.71 -2.14 -14.46
N ALA A 30 -31.52 -2.19 -15.79
CA ALA A 30 -30.20 -2.35 -16.39
C ALA A 30 -29.37 -1.04 -16.40
N ALA A 31 -30.02 0.11 -16.25
CA ALA A 31 -29.36 1.42 -16.34
C ALA A 31 -28.70 1.90 -15.02
N LEU A 32 -28.95 1.23 -13.89
CA LEU A 32 -28.41 1.64 -12.58
C LEU A 32 -27.19 0.82 -12.10
N ALA A 33 -26.70 -0.12 -12.92
CA ALA A 33 -25.58 -0.99 -12.55
C ALA A 33 -24.18 -0.46 -12.95
N LEU A 34 -24.09 0.65 -13.70
CA LEU A 34 -22.80 1.18 -14.19
C LEU A 34 -22.20 2.32 -13.34
N ALA A 35 -22.87 2.81 -12.29
CA ALA A 35 -22.42 3.97 -11.53
C ALA A 35 -21.54 3.64 -10.29
N THR A 36 -21.15 2.39 -10.07
CA THR A 36 -20.31 1.98 -8.93
C THR A 36 -19.07 1.18 -9.33
N LEU A 37 -18.60 1.34 -10.58
CA LEU A 37 -17.22 0.95 -10.87
C LEU A 37 -16.33 1.86 -10.00
N PRO A 38 -15.51 1.33 -9.07
CA PRO A 38 -14.52 2.14 -8.40
C PRO A 38 -13.70 2.81 -9.50
N SER A 39 -13.61 4.14 -9.48
CA SER A 39 -12.70 4.82 -10.39
C SER A 39 -11.33 4.22 -10.14
N SER A 40 -10.83 3.45 -11.10
CA SER A 40 -9.42 3.10 -11.17
C SER A 40 -8.70 4.34 -11.68
N GLU A 41 -8.79 5.45 -10.92
CA GLU A 41 -7.82 6.51 -11.07
C GLU A 41 -6.46 5.83 -10.90
N PRO A 42 -5.53 5.98 -11.87
CA PRO A 42 -4.19 5.47 -11.69
C PRO A 42 -3.65 6.08 -10.40
N VAL A 43 -3.43 5.21 -9.41
CA VAL A 43 -2.86 5.63 -8.15
C VAL A 43 -1.46 6.15 -8.46
N GLU A 44 -1.29 7.48 -8.46
CA GLU A 44 0.02 8.07 -8.67
C GLU A 44 0.95 7.60 -7.57
N PHE A 45 2.00 6.89 -7.96
CA PHE A 45 3.02 6.41 -7.06
C PHE A 45 3.85 7.59 -6.55
N ALA A 46 3.93 7.75 -5.24
CA ALA A 46 4.69 8.81 -4.61
C ALA A 46 5.65 8.27 -3.53
N CYS A 47 6.77 8.96 -3.37
CA CYS A 47 7.57 8.88 -2.15
C CYS A 47 6.80 9.60 -1.04
N GLY A 48 6.69 8.98 0.13
CA GLY A 48 5.98 9.55 1.28
C GLY A 48 6.77 10.63 2.03
N ASN A 49 8.05 10.83 1.70
CA ASN A 49 8.86 11.86 2.33
C ASN A 49 8.41 13.27 1.93
N PRO A 50 8.24 14.19 2.89
CA PRO A 50 8.07 15.60 2.57
C PRO A 50 9.32 16.15 1.86
N LEU A 51 9.18 17.27 1.16
CA LEU A 51 10.34 17.97 0.62
C LEU A 51 11.34 18.28 1.76
N PRO A 52 12.64 18.09 1.53
CA PRO A 52 13.65 18.36 2.54
C PRO A 52 13.64 19.85 2.93
N SER A 53 13.93 20.13 4.20
CA SER A 53 14.08 21.51 4.68
C SER A 53 15.30 22.17 4.05
N LYS A 54 15.30 23.51 4.00
CA LYS A 54 16.48 24.27 3.55
C LYS A 54 17.72 23.94 4.38
N GLU A 55 17.58 23.84 5.70
CA GLU A 55 18.68 23.47 6.59
C GLU A 55 19.27 22.09 6.27
N PHE A 56 18.40 21.12 5.94
CA PHE A 56 18.84 19.79 5.52
C PHE A 56 19.62 19.85 4.21
N LEU A 57 19.14 20.61 3.22
CA LEU A 57 19.81 20.80 1.93
C LEU A 57 21.16 21.49 2.09
N ASP A 58 21.22 22.56 2.91
CA ASP A 58 22.45 23.30 3.18
C ASP A 58 23.49 22.43 3.89
N THR A 59 23.06 21.62 4.86
CA THR A 59 23.94 20.67 5.57
C THR A 59 24.43 19.57 4.63
N SER A 60 23.54 18.98 3.83
CA SER A 60 23.88 17.95 2.85
C SER A 60 24.88 18.47 1.81
N SER A 61 24.73 19.72 1.37
CA SER A 61 25.66 20.39 0.45
C SER A 61 27.07 20.52 1.05
N LYS A 62 27.17 20.91 2.32
CA LYS A 62 28.45 21.00 3.05
C LYS A 62 29.12 19.64 3.22
N LEU A 63 28.34 18.61 3.59
CA LEU A 63 28.84 17.24 3.72
C LEU A 63 29.37 16.71 2.40
N ARG A 64 28.63 16.93 1.31
CA ARG A 64 29.08 16.56 -0.05
C ARG A 64 30.39 17.24 -0.44
N ALA A 65 30.55 18.53 -0.13
CA ALA A 65 31.80 19.24 -0.40
C ALA A 65 32.98 18.69 0.42
N ALA A 66 32.74 18.34 1.69
CA ALA A 66 33.74 17.72 2.55
C ALA A 66 34.15 16.32 2.06
N GLU A 67 33.17 15.48 1.70
CA GLU A 67 33.40 14.14 1.12
C GLU A 67 34.23 14.24 -0.17
N HIS A 68 33.93 15.20 -1.04
CA HIS A 68 34.70 15.44 -2.26
C HIS A 68 36.15 15.85 -1.93
N SER A 69 36.37 16.73 -0.96
CA SER A 69 37.70 17.15 -0.53
C SER A 69 38.53 15.96 -0.03
N LEU A 70 37.98 15.18 0.89
CA LEU A 70 38.65 13.99 1.46
C LEU A 70 38.95 12.94 0.39
N THR A 71 38.02 12.74 -0.56
CA THR A 71 38.23 11.85 -1.71
C THR A 71 39.39 12.35 -2.58
N SER A 72 39.43 13.65 -2.89
CA SER A 72 40.50 14.23 -3.72
C SER A 72 41.89 14.18 -3.07
N GLN A 73 41.94 14.17 -1.74
CA GLN A 73 43.16 14.06 -0.96
C GLN A 73 43.59 12.61 -0.74
N GLY A 74 42.80 11.62 -1.18
CA GLY A 74 43.06 10.21 -0.91
C GLY A 74 42.88 9.83 0.57
N GLU A 75 42.26 10.69 1.38
CA GLU A 75 42.04 10.49 2.81
C GLU A 75 40.74 9.74 3.11
N LEU A 76 39.89 9.54 2.10
CA LEU A 76 38.67 8.74 2.22
C LEU A 76 39.03 7.24 2.19
N ALA A 77 39.39 6.68 3.35
CA ALA A 77 39.43 5.23 3.50
C ALA A 77 38.00 4.68 3.51
N ALA A 78 37.59 4.03 2.43
CA ALA A 78 36.32 3.31 2.37
C ALA A 78 36.42 2.05 3.25
N ALA A 79 36.20 2.22 4.55
CA ALA A 79 35.97 1.11 5.45
C ALA A 79 34.63 0.45 5.07
N GLU A 80 34.59 -0.88 5.07
CA GLU A 80 33.33 -1.61 4.90
C GLU A 80 32.39 -1.25 6.06
N ILE A 81 31.27 -0.61 5.74
CA ILE A 81 30.22 -0.32 6.72
C ILE A 81 29.24 -1.48 6.69
N VAL A 82 29.33 -2.33 7.72
CA VAL A 82 28.39 -3.44 7.91
C VAL A 82 27.20 -2.94 8.73
N ILE A 83 26.01 -2.96 8.14
CA ILE A 83 24.75 -2.56 8.78
C ILE A 83 23.89 -3.80 9.01
N ASP A 84 23.70 -4.15 10.28
CA ASP A 84 22.77 -5.20 10.67
C ASP A 84 21.35 -4.76 10.29
N THR A 85 20.65 -5.55 9.46
CA THR A 85 19.32 -5.20 8.95
C THR A 85 18.24 -6.16 9.46
N HIS A 86 17.12 -5.61 9.89
CA HIS A 86 15.94 -6.32 10.37
C HIS A 86 14.74 -6.02 9.47
N VAL A 87 14.18 -7.06 8.84
CA VAL A 87 13.02 -6.94 7.95
C VAL A 87 11.74 -7.36 8.68
N HIS A 88 10.74 -6.49 8.66
CA HIS A 88 9.43 -6.70 9.26
C HIS A 88 8.37 -6.67 8.17
N ILE A 89 7.67 -7.79 7.95
CA ILE A 89 6.57 -7.88 6.99
C ILE A 89 5.27 -7.84 7.79
N VAL A 90 4.46 -6.82 7.57
CA VAL A 90 3.22 -6.55 8.32
C VAL A 90 2.04 -6.69 7.38
N ALA A 91 1.33 -7.80 7.52
CA ALA A 91 0.22 -8.18 6.66
C ALA A 91 -1.10 -8.19 7.42
N ALA A 92 -2.21 -7.98 6.73
CA ALA A 92 -3.54 -8.07 7.35
C ALA A 92 -3.99 -9.53 7.55
N SER A 93 -3.46 -10.47 6.77
CA SER A 93 -3.72 -11.91 6.89
C SER A 93 -2.57 -12.72 6.25
N ASN A 94 -2.72 -14.04 6.11
CA ASN A 94 -1.72 -14.91 5.47
C ASN A 94 -1.91 -15.01 3.94
N THR A 95 -2.44 -13.98 3.29
CA THR A 95 -2.70 -13.96 1.83
C THR A 95 -1.89 -12.87 1.14
N ALA A 96 -1.48 -13.12 -0.10
CA ALA A 96 -0.69 -12.15 -0.88
C ALA A 96 -1.41 -10.80 -1.00
N ASP A 97 -2.71 -10.81 -1.26
CA ASP A 97 -3.55 -9.60 -1.37
C ASP A 97 -3.62 -8.77 -0.07
N SER A 98 -3.31 -9.41 1.06
CA SER A 98 -3.25 -8.76 2.37
C SER A 98 -1.85 -8.23 2.73
N GLY A 99 -0.91 -8.25 1.78
CA GLY A 99 0.48 -7.83 1.98
C GLY A 99 1.40 -8.92 2.51
N TYR A 100 0.93 -10.17 2.59
CA TYR A 100 1.76 -11.29 3.02
C TYR A 100 2.73 -11.68 1.92
N ALA A 101 4.02 -11.63 2.20
CA ALA A 101 5.06 -12.12 1.32
C ALA A 101 5.98 -13.04 2.13
N SER A 102 6.22 -14.27 1.68
CA SER A 102 7.29 -15.08 2.24
C SER A 102 8.62 -14.44 1.85
N ALA A 103 9.43 -14.06 2.84
CA ALA A 103 10.63 -13.25 2.66
C ALA A 103 11.74 -13.83 1.75
N SER A 104 11.58 -15.05 1.25
CA SER A 104 12.54 -15.70 0.37
C SER A 104 12.57 -15.18 -1.07
N ALA A 105 11.55 -14.45 -1.56
CA ALA A 105 11.35 -14.42 -3.01
C ALA A 105 11.69 -13.12 -3.76
N SER A 106 11.52 -11.90 -3.24
CA SER A 106 11.45 -10.74 -4.19
C SER A 106 11.84 -9.35 -3.67
N LEU A 107 12.10 -9.15 -2.38
CA LEU A 107 12.33 -7.80 -1.84
C LEU A 107 13.80 -7.34 -1.86
N TRP A 108 14.74 -8.25 -2.15
CA TRP A 108 16.17 -8.02 -1.95
C TRP A 108 16.97 -7.72 -3.24
N ILE A 109 16.37 -7.01 -4.21
CA ILE A 109 17.16 -6.41 -5.31
C ILE A 109 17.81 -5.12 -4.79
N LEU A 110 18.65 -5.23 -3.76
CA LEU A 110 19.48 -4.12 -3.29
C LEU A 110 20.90 -4.32 -3.83
N ASP A 111 21.07 -4.01 -5.12
CA ASP A 111 22.34 -3.88 -5.85
C ASP A 111 23.27 -5.13 -5.82
N ASN A 112 23.80 -5.48 -7.00
CA ASN A 112 24.83 -6.52 -7.21
C ASN A 112 26.15 -6.28 -6.42
N ARG A 113 26.23 -5.17 -5.68
CA ARG A 113 27.34 -4.79 -4.81
C ARG A 113 27.20 -5.27 -3.36
N THR A 114 26.00 -5.67 -2.92
CA THR A 114 25.82 -6.28 -1.59
C THR A 114 25.54 -7.77 -1.76
N GLN A 115 26.61 -8.56 -1.89
CA GLN A 115 26.52 -10.02 -1.81
C GLN A 115 26.17 -10.43 -0.38
N THR A 116 24.90 -10.31 -0.01
CA THR A 116 24.45 -10.78 1.30
C THR A 116 23.17 -11.57 1.15
N ARG A 117 23.18 -12.74 1.79
CA ARG A 117 21.98 -13.49 2.17
C ARG A 117 20.89 -12.52 2.64
N PRO A 118 19.62 -12.71 2.23
CA PRO A 118 18.53 -11.87 2.71
C PRO A 118 18.55 -11.81 4.24
N PRO A 119 18.46 -10.62 4.85
CA PRO A 119 18.41 -10.51 6.30
C PRO A 119 17.24 -11.33 6.85
N PRO A 120 17.34 -11.85 8.08
CA PRO A 120 16.24 -12.54 8.72
C PRO A 120 15.02 -11.61 8.77
N SER A 121 13.91 -12.11 8.24
CA SER A 121 12.63 -11.42 8.26
C SER A 121 11.73 -11.97 9.35
N ARG A 122 10.74 -11.17 9.76
CA ARG A 122 9.65 -11.63 10.60
C ARG A 122 8.32 -11.15 10.04
N ASP A 123 7.40 -12.08 9.91
CA ASP A 123 6.03 -11.80 9.51
C ASP A 123 5.20 -11.46 10.76
N THR A 124 4.36 -10.46 10.65
CA THR A 124 3.41 -10.02 11.68
C THR A 124 2.04 -9.88 11.05
N ILE A 125 1.06 -10.62 11.57
CA ILE A 125 -0.33 -10.50 11.12
C ILE A 125 -1.05 -9.51 12.01
N ASN A 126 -1.31 -8.32 11.48
CA ASN A 126 -2.04 -7.26 12.15
C ASN A 126 -2.69 -6.34 11.10
N ALA A 127 -4.01 -6.43 10.96
CA ALA A 127 -4.76 -5.64 9.98
C ALA A 127 -4.68 -4.13 10.22
N THR A 128 -4.70 -3.71 11.49
CA THR A 128 -4.57 -2.29 11.88
C THR A 128 -3.24 -1.74 11.38
N TRP A 129 -2.12 -2.37 11.75
CA TRP A 129 -0.80 -1.92 11.34
C TRP A 129 -0.56 -2.05 9.83
N SER A 130 -1.07 -3.11 9.20
CA SER A 130 -0.98 -3.30 7.75
C SER A 130 -1.68 -2.20 6.96
N SER A 131 -2.71 -1.57 7.54
CA SER A 131 -3.38 -0.41 6.97
C SER A 131 -2.72 0.93 7.30
N GLY A 132 -1.55 0.93 7.95
CA GLY A 132 -0.81 2.14 8.34
C GLY A 132 -1.41 2.88 9.54
N VAL A 133 -2.35 2.24 10.25
CA VAL A 133 -2.91 2.77 11.50
C VAL A 133 -1.96 2.42 12.65
N GLU A 134 -1.75 3.36 13.57
CA GLU A 134 -0.85 3.19 14.73
C GLU A 134 0.60 2.85 14.34
N GLU A 135 1.09 3.44 13.24
CA GLU A 135 2.40 3.10 12.70
C GLU A 135 3.55 3.32 13.70
N GLU A 136 3.48 4.34 14.55
CA GLU A 136 4.47 4.57 15.61
C GLU A 136 4.47 3.43 16.64
N ALA A 137 3.29 2.96 17.06
CA ALA A 137 3.17 1.85 18.00
C ALA A 137 3.67 0.54 17.38
N MET A 138 3.37 0.31 16.09
CA MET A 138 3.92 -0.80 15.32
C MET A 138 5.45 -0.75 15.28
N LYS A 139 6.04 0.38 14.86
CA LYS A 139 7.50 0.54 14.77
C LYS A 139 8.14 0.30 16.13
N LYS A 140 7.58 0.88 17.19
CA LYS A 140 8.06 0.67 18.57
C LYS A 140 7.99 -0.80 19.01
N ALA A 141 6.91 -1.50 18.69
CA ALA A 141 6.72 -2.90 19.08
C ALA A 141 7.62 -3.87 18.28
N LEU A 142 7.91 -3.53 17.04
CA LEU A 142 8.65 -4.40 16.12
C LEU A 142 10.15 -4.07 16.05
N ARG A 143 10.57 -2.86 16.42
CA ARG A 143 11.97 -2.42 16.35
C ARG A 143 12.91 -3.40 17.06
N ARG A 144 14.00 -3.72 16.39
CA ARG A 144 15.07 -4.57 16.90
C ARG A 144 16.42 -3.89 16.77
N GLY A 145 17.37 -4.39 17.55
CA GLY A 145 18.76 -3.95 17.49
C GLY A 145 19.04 -2.66 18.26
N ARG A 146 20.15 -2.03 17.90
CA ARG A 146 20.69 -0.78 18.43
C ARG A 146 20.53 0.32 17.38
N TYR A 147 20.96 1.53 17.72
CA TYR A 147 20.87 2.69 16.81
C TYR A 147 21.64 2.51 15.49
N ARG A 148 22.66 1.65 15.49
CA ARG A 148 23.46 1.35 14.29
C ARG A 148 22.79 0.33 13.35
N ASP A 149 21.67 -0.28 13.77
CA ASP A 149 21.02 -1.36 13.05
C ASP A 149 19.80 -0.79 12.29
N LEU A 150 19.58 -1.26 11.06
CA LEU A 150 18.53 -0.79 10.16
C LEU A 150 17.27 -1.63 10.33
N ASN A 151 16.12 -0.97 10.50
CA ASN A 151 14.81 -1.62 10.53
C ASN A 151 14.00 -1.23 9.28
N LEU A 152 13.55 -2.23 8.53
CA LEU A 152 12.74 -2.10 7.32
C LEU A 152 11.35 -2.67 7.57
N TYR A 153 10.30 -1.90 7.31
CA TYR A 153 8.90 -2.30 7.50
C TYR A 153 8.19 -2.38 6.14
N PHE A 154 7.58 -3.51 5.84
CA PHE A 154 6.78 -3.71 4.63
C PHE A 154 5.32 -3.86 5.05
N SER A 155 4.45 -2.99 4.55
CA SER A 155 3.03 -2.96 4.91
C SER A 155 2.22 -2.48 3.73
N LYS A 156 0.99 -2.98 3.55
CA LYS A 156 0.17 -2.66 2.37
C LYS A 156 -0.09 -1.15 2.16
N HIS A 157 -0.29 -0.40 3.24
CA HIS A 157 -0.57 1.05 3.16
C HIS A 157 0.31 1.81 4.17
N PRO A 158 1.59 2.06 3.86
CA PRO A 158 2.43 2.87 4.73
C PRO A 158 1.78 4.25 4.91
N MET A 159 1.90 4.83 6.12
CA MET A 159 1.28 6.11 6.49
C MET A 159 -0.25 6.15 6.35
N GLY A 160 -0.92 5.01 6.18
CA GLY A 160 -2.36 4.94 5.95
C GLY A 160 -2.83 5.52 4.63
N ARG A 161 -1.93 5.66 3.64
CA ARG A 161 -2.22 6.29 2.35
C ARG A 161 -2.04 5.30 1.21
N PHE A 162 -3.05 5.19 0.35
CA PHE A 162 -2.93 4.51 -0.94
C PHE A 162 -1.98 5.31 -1.85
N GLY A 163 -1.12 4.60 -2.59
CA GLY A 163 -0.19 5.20 -3.57
C GLY A 163 1.16 5.66 -3.03
N VAL A 164 1.35 5.65 -1.71
CA VAL A 164 2.68 5.86 -1.12
C VAL A 164 3.46 4.56 -1.21
N LEU A 165 4.55 4.56 -1.99
CA LEU A 165 5.42 3.39 -2.14
C LEU A 165 6.35 3.17 -0.95
N GLY A 166 6.55 4.20 -0.14
CA GLY A 166 7.37 4.13 1.05
C GLY A 166 7.93 5.47 1.47
N TYR A 167 8.56 5.49 2.65
CA TYR A 167 9.19 6.67 3.19
C TYR A 167 10.30 6.32 4.18
N CYS A 168 11.29 7.20 4.32
CA CYS A 168 12.37 7.13 5.30
C CYS A 168 12.18 8.18 6.40
N ALA A 169 12.49 7.84 7.64
CA ALA A 169 12.82 8.86 8.62
C ALA A 169 14.10 9.60 8.19
N LEU A 170 14.06 10.93 8.13
CA LEU A 170 15.28 11.73 7.89
C LEU A 170 16.19 11.67 9.11
N LEU A 171 17.51 11.63 8.85
CA LEU A 171 18.55 11.61 9.87
C LEU A 171 18.34 12.74 10.88
N ARG A 172 18.17 12.35 12.15
CA ARG A 172 18.11 13.25 13.31
C ARG A 172 18.80 12.59 14.49
N TRP A 173 19.21 13.40 15.46
CA TRP A 173 19.67 12.87 16.74
C TRP A 173 18.53 12.10 17.43
N ALA A 174 18.75 10.80 17.67
CA ALA A 174 17.74 9.88 18.18
C ALA A 174 18.33 8.98 19.29
N PRO A 175 18.52 9.52 20.50
CA PRO A 175 19.08 8.77 21.62
C PRO A 175 18.11 7.64 22.02
N ARG A 176 18.66 6.52 22.51
CA ARG A 176 17.87 5.37 22.94
C ARG A 176 16.83 5.78 23.99
N GLY A 177 15.59 5.33 23.80
CA GLY A 177 14.46 5.67 24.67
C GLY A 177 13.71 6.94 24.28
N SER A 178 14.14 7.65 23.23
CA SER A 178 13.35 8.71 22.60
C SER A 178 12.38 8.18 21.55
N ASP A 179 11.30 8.90 21.30
CA ASP A 179 10.36 8.57 20.22
C ASP A 179 11.03 8.65 18.84
N ALA A 180 12.03 9.52 18.69
CA ALA A 180 12.86 9.61 17.51
C ALA A 180 13.66 8.31 17.24
N PHE A 181 14.06 7.60 18.30
CA PHE A 181 14.72 6.30 18.17
C PHE A 181 13.72 5.21 17.78
N ASP A 182 12.52 5.22 18.37
CA ASP A 182 11.50 4.19 18.13
C ASP A 182 10.88 4.29 16.72
N SER A 183 10.74 5.51 16.19
CA SER A 183 10.16 5.79 14.87
C SER A 183 11.16 5.69 13.70
N ASP A 184 12.45 5.60 14.00
CA ASP A 184 13.53 5.55 13.02
C ASP A 184 13.51 4.27 12.17
N GLY A 185 13.83 4.41 10.88
CA GLY A 185 13.79 3.34 9.88
C GLY A 185 13.06 3.72 8.59
N TRP A 186 12.81 2.71 7.76
CA TRP A 186 12.14 2.85 6.47
C TRP A 186 10.89 1.98 6.39
N ALA A 187 9.84 2.49 5.78
CA ALA A 187 8.60 1.76 5.51
C ALA A 187 8.29 1.72 4.01
N ARG A 188 7.75 0.61 3.51
CA ARG A 188 7.39 0.38 2.11
C ARG A 188 5.97 -0.16 1.97
N GLY A 189 5.30 0.29 0.91
CA GLY A 189 4.03 -0.20 0.35
C GLY A 189 4.20 -1.36 -0.61
#